data_AF-A0AAD7SZP6-F1
#
_entry.id   AF-A0AAD7SZP6-F1
#
_cell.length_a   1.000
_cell.length_b   1.000
_cell.length_c   1.000
_cell.angle_alpha   90.00
_cell.angle_beta   90.00
_cell.angle_gamma   90.00
#
_symmetry.space_group_name_H-M   'P 1'
#
loop_
_entity.id
_entity.type
_entity.pdbx_description
1 polymer ?
#
loop_
_entity_poly.entity_id
_entity_poly.type
_entity_poly.pdbx_seq_one_letter_code
_entity_poly.pdbx_strand_id
1 'polypeptide(L)'
;MLLWSNLQAALQACVKRRVPILLSRGLVRLVVVDSVAALFRCEFQSDETIERARHLLAFASSLEQLSRSFLAPVLCINQVTDIVGNSDPARCSYGLVDTKVLPALGMAWAHQVLVRLMLRRLAGRSETGDSSGDARKLEVVFAPHLPKAFCLCTVREEGVKGIPLPDPSPPQHLPLGVQ
;
A
#
# COMPACT_ATOMS: atom_id res chain seq x y z
N MET A 1 6.68 17.67 -17.99
CA MET A 1 5.59 18.27 -17.20
C MET A 1 4.22 18.11 -17.86
N LEU A 2 4.04 18.59 -19.10
CA LEU A 2 2.77 18.47 -19.86
C LEU A 2 2.27 17.02 -20.05
N LEU A 3 3.17 16.06 -20.22
CA LEU A 3 2.79 14.65 -20.38
C LEU A 3 2.09 14.09 -19.11
N TRP A 4 2.59 14.48 -17.94
CA TRP A 4 2.07 14.01 -16.64
C TRP A 4 0.75 14.66 -16.28
N SER A 5 0.59 15.96 -16.54
CA SER A 5 -0.69 16.65 -16.36
C SER A 5 -1.77 16.10 -17.30
N ASN A 6 -1.41 15.78 -18.54
CA ASN A 6 -2.33 15.14 -19.49
C ASN A 6 -2.74 13.74 -19.03
N LEU A 7 -1.79 12.97 -18.48
CA LEU A 7 -2.07 11.63 -17.97
C LEU A 7 -2.95 11.67 -16.71
N GLN A 8 -2.71 12.61 -15.79
CA GLN A 8 -3.59 12.85 -14.62
C GLN A 8 -5.02 13.19 -15.07
N ALA A 9 -5.17 14.12 -16.02
CA ALA A 9 -6.48 14.50 -16.55
C ALA A 9 -7.18 13.33 -17.25
N ALA A 10 -6.45 12.55 -18.04
CA ALA A 10 -6.98 11.36 -18.71
C ALA A 10 -7.42 10.28 -17.71
N LEU A 11 -6.62 10.02 -16.67
CA LEU A 11 -6.99 9.08 -15.62
C LEU A 11 -8.23 9.55 -14.86
N GLN A 12 -8.28 10.82 -14.46
CA GLN A 12 -9.43 11.42 -13.78
C GLN A 12 -10.70 11.32 -14.65
N ALA A 13 -10.58 11.60 -15.94
CA ALA A 13 -11.68 11.44 -16.89
C ALA A 13 -12.11 9.97 -17.06
N CYS A 14 -11.17 9.03 -17.05
CA CYS A 14 -11.45 7.60 -17.12
C CYS A 14 -12.25 7.13 -15.90
N VAL A 15 -11.78 7.48 -14.70
CA VAL A 15 -12.42 7.17 -13.41
C VAL A 15 -13.82 7.79 -13.32
N LYS A 16 -14.01 9.03 -13.79
CA LYS A 16 -15.31 9.70 -13.70
C LYS A 16 -16.33 9.28 -14.77
N ARG A 17 -15.89 8.74 -15.91
CA ARG A 17 -16.78 8.46 -17.06
C ARG A 17 -16.80 7.01 -17.48
N ARG A 18 -15.64 6.41 -17.75
CA ARG A 18 -15.53 5.07 -18.35
C ARG A 18 -15.74 3.97 -17.32
N VAL A 19 -15.10 4.08 -16.15
CA VAL A 19 -15.20 3.08 -15.08
C VAL A 19 -16.65 2.90 -14.59
N PRO A 20 -17.45 3.97 -14.34
CA PRO A 20 -18.86 3.83 -13.99
C PRO A 20 -19.69 3.05 -15.00
N ILE A 21 -19.42 3.21 -16.30
CA ILE A 21 -20.14 2.49 -17.37
C ILE A 21 -19.82 0.99 -17.31
N LEU A 22 -18.56 0.63 -17.04
CA LEU A 22 -18.17 -0.77 -16.91
C LEU A 22 -18.75 -1.41 -15.65
N LEU A 23 -18.75 -0.68 -14.53
CA LEU A 23 -19.32 -1.13 -13.26
C LEU A 23 -20.84 -1.26 -13.32
N SER A 24 -21.55 -0.28 -13.88
CA SER A 24 -23.02 -0.29 -13.98
C SER A 24 -23.54 -1.43 -14.86
N ARG A 25 -22.75 -1.85 -15.85
CA ARG A 25 -23.04 -3.01 -16.70
C ARG A 25 -22.60 -4.34 -16.10
N GLY A 26 -21.96 -4.34 -14.93
CA GLY A 26 -21.44 -5.54 -14.29
C GLY A 26 -20.25 -6.19 -15.03
N LEU A 27 -19.60 -5.45 -15.94
CA LEU A 27 -18.46 -5.97 -16.73
C LEU A 27 -17.18 -6.08 -15.92
N VAL A 28 -17.08 -5.32 -14.82
CA VAL A 28 -15.95 -5.33 -13.89
C VAL A 28 -16.47 -5.30 -12.45
N ARG A 29 -15.69 -5.87 -11.52
CA ARG A 29 -16.03 -5.91 -10.08
C ARG A 29 -14.91 -5.43 -9.16
N LEU A 30 -13.75 -5.08 -9.73
CA LEU A 30 -12.57 -4.60 -9.02
C LEU A 30 -11.92 -3.52 -9.89
N VAL A 31 -11.52 -2.42 -9.26
CA VAL A 31 -10.71 -1.38 -9.90
C VAL A 31 -9.34 -1.39 -9.26
N VAL A 32 -8.28 -1.54 -10.07
CA VAL A 32 -6.89 -1.46 -9.60
C VAL A 32 -6.22 -0.24 -10.22
N VAL A 33 -5.59 0.59 -9.39
CA VAL A 33 -4.77 1.73 -9.81
C VAL A 33 -3.32 1.47 -9.45
N ASP A 34 -2.53 1.04 -10.43
CA ASP A 34 -1.09 0.75 -10.29
C ASP A 34 -0.24 1.74 -11.10
N SER A 35 0.46 2.70 -10.51
CA SER A 35 0.38 3.14 -9.11
C SER A 35 -0.12 4.57 -9.05
N VAL A 36 -0.82 4.94 -7.96
CA VAL A 36 -1.22 6.33 -7.72
C VAL A 36 0.01 7.22 -7.53
N ALA A 37 1.05 6.67 -6.90
CA ALA A 37 2.32 7.35 -6.65
C ALA A 37 2.97 7.85 -7.94
N ALA A 38 2.95 7.07 -9.03
CA ALA A 38 3.58 7.48 -10.28
C ALA A 38 3.10 8.85 -10.78
N LEU A 39 1.82 9.18 -10.58
CA LEU A 39 1.23 10.42 -11.07
C LEU A 39 1.31 11.58 -10.07
N PHE A 40 1.28 11.29 -8.77
CA PHE A 40 1.10 12.30 -7.73
C PHE A 40 2.28 12.42 -6.75
N ARG A 41 3.35 11.62 -6.92
CA ARG A 41 4.56 11.69 -6.10
C ARG A 41 5.28 13.02 -6.32
N CYS A 42 5.68 13.65 -5.23
CA CYS A 42 6.38 14.93 -5.25
C CYS A 42 7.86 14.74 -5.64
N GLU A 43 8.23 15.16 -6.84
CA GLU A 43 9.62 15.40 -7.23
C GLU A 43 9.80 16.91 -7.53
N PHE A 44 10.36 17.63 -6.55
CA PHE A 44 11.15 18.87 -6.70
C PHE A 44 10.52 20.23 -7.12
N GLN A 45 9.23 20.54 -6.86
CA GLN A 45 8.74 21.93 -7.06
C GLN A 45 7.74 22.40 -6.00
N SER A 46 8.10 23.43 -5.24
CA SER A 46 7.32 24.04 -4.15
C SER A 46 6.01 24.69 -4.62
N ASP A 47 6.04 25.29 -5.81
CA ASP A 47 5.00 26.25 -6.22
C ASP A 47 3.69 25.58 -6.70
N GLU A 48 3.72 24.27 -6.98
CA GLU A 48 2.53 23.51 -7.43
C GLU A 48 1.97 22.55 -6.36
N THR A 49 2.49 22.61 -5.14
CA THR A 49 2.14 21.63 -4.09
C THR A 49 0.65 21.66 -3.73
N ILE A 50 0.05 22.84 -3.66
CA ILE A 50 -1.35 23.01 -3.26
C ILE A 50 -2.29 22.46 -4.34
N GLU A 51 -2.06 22.81 -5.61
CA GLU A 51 -2.95 22.39 -6.70
C GLU A 51 -2.87 20.88 -6.95
N ARG A 52 -1.68 20.30 -6.84
CA ARG A 52 -1.50 18.84 -6.89
C ARG A 52 -2.19 18.15 -5.72
N ALA A 53 -2.13 18.70 -4.51
CA ALA A 53 -2.87 18.17 -3.36
C ALA A 53 -4.38 18.22 -3.61
N ARG A 54 -4.91 19.30 -4.20
CA ARG A 54 -6.32 19.36 -4.62
C ARG A 54 -6.66 18.30 -5.65
N HIS A 55 -5.83 18.11 -6.68
CA HIS A 55 -6.04 17.07 -7.68
C HIS A 55 -6.01 15.66 -7.07
N LEU A 56 -5.07 15.39 -6.15
CA LEU A 56 -4.98 14.12 -5.43
C LEU A 56 -6.22 13.84 -4.59
N LEU A 57 -6.71 14.84 -3.84
CA LEU A 57 -7.92 14.74 -3.04
C LEU A 57 -9.17 14.55 -3.91
N ALA A 58 -9.28 15.29 -5.01
CA ALA A 58 -10.38 15.15 -5.96
C ALA A 58 -10.38 13.78 -6.66
N PHE A 59 -9.19 13.23 -6.94
CA PHE A 59 -9.02 11.89 -7.47
C PHE A 59 -9.44 10.83 -6.44
N ALA A 60 -8.96 10.95 -5.20
CA ALA A 60 -9.31 10.04 -4.11
C ALA A 60 -10.82 10.01 -3.83
N SER A 61 -11.45 11.19 -3.76
CA SER A 61 -12.91 11.31 -3.59
C SER A 61 -13.69 10.64 -4.73
N SER A 62 -13.19 10.73 -5.97
CA SER A 62 -13.83 10.06 -7.12
C SER A 62 -13.76 8.53 -7.00
N LEU A 63 -12.64 7.99 -6.53
CA LEU A 63 -12.49 6.55 -6.28
C LEU A 63 -13.36 6.06 -5.13
N GLU A 64 -13.44 6.82 -4.04
CA GLU A 64 -14.30 6.53 -2.90
C GLU A 64 -15.79 6.51 -3.32
N GLN A 65 -16.20 7.50 -4.12
CA GLN A 65 -17.55 7.57 -4.67
C GLN A 65 -17.86 6.36 -5.57
N LEU A 66 -16.92 5.94 -6.44
CA LEU A 66 -17.09 4.73 -7.23
C LEU A 66 -17.30 3.50 -6.35
N SER A 67 -16.47 3.35 -5.32
CA SER A 67 -16.54 2.19 -4.44
C SER A 67 -17.88 2.11 -3.70
N ARG A 68 -18.36 3.25 -3.20
CA ARG A 68 -19.65 3.36 -2.52
C ARG A 68 -20.83 3.13 -3.46
N SER A 69 -20.84 3.78 -4.63
CA SER A 69 -21.97 3.74 -5.55
C SER A 69 -22.17 2.36 -6.19
N PHE A 70 -21.08 1.63 -6.44
CA PHE A 70 -21.13 0.34 -7.14
C PHE A 70 -20.81 -0.86 -6.24
N LEU A 71 -20.55 -0.64 -4.95
CA LEU A 71 -20.09 -1.67 -4.01
C LEU A 71 -18.88 -2.46 -4.54
N ALA A 72 -18.03 -1.80 -5.33
CA ALA A 72 -16.86 -2.39 -5.96
C ALA A 72 -15.58 -2.00 -5.20
N PRO A 73 -14.72 -2.94 -4.82
CA PRO A 73 -13.43 -2.61 -4.21
C PRO A 73 -12.55 -1.81 -5.18
N VAL A 74 -11.83 -0.84 -4.62
CA VAL A 74 -10.79 -0.08 -5.32
C VAL A 74 -9.45 -0.34 -4.62
N LEU A 75 -8.50 -0.93 -5.34
CA LEU A 75 -7.15 -1.21 -4.86
C LEU A 75 -6.18 -0.20 -5.46
N CYS A 76 -5.60 0.63 -4.62
CA CYS A 76 -4.60 1.62 -5.02
C CYS A 76 -3.20 1.18 -4.59
N ILE A 77 -2.28 1.08 -5.54
CA ILE A 77 -0.87 0.80 -5.24
C ILE A 77 -0.16 2.12 -5.01
N ASN A 78 0.56 2.19 -3.89
CA ASN A 78 1.36 3.33 -3.48
C ASN A 78 2.80 2.89 -3.25
N GLN A 79 3.74 3.75 -3.61
CA GLN A 79 5.17 3.53 -3.38
C GLN A 79 5.54 4.02 -1.97
N VAL A 80 6.67 3.53 -1.47
CA VAL A 80 7.27 4.00 -0.22
C VAL A 80 8.60 4.69 -0.49
N THR A 81 8.91 5.72 0.29
CA THR A 81 10.18 6.45 0.28
C THR A 81 10.95 6.17 1.57
N ASP A 82 12.27 6.02 1.46
CA ASP A 82 13.16 5.81 2.60
C ASP A 82 13.36 7.12 3.41
N ILE A 83 13.54 7.00 4.72
CA ILE A 83 13.86 8.12 5.60
C ILE A 83 15.38 8.20 5.75
N VAL A 84 16.01 9.08 4.96
CA VAL A 84 17.45 9.36 5.06
C VAL A 84 17.67 10.48 6.09
N GLY A 85 17.90 10.13 7.36
CA GLY A 85 18.26 11.08 8.42
C GLY A 85 17.90 10.63 9.84
N ASN A 86 18.55 11.23 10.84
CA ASN A 86 18.29 11.01 12.29
C ASN A 86 17.01 11.73 12.76
N SER A 87 15.99 11.79 11.90
CA SER A 87 14.71 12.44 12.18
C SER A 87 13.92 11.55 13.12
N ASP A 88 13.43 12.15 14.21
CA ASP A 88 12.66 11.49 15.26
C ASP A 88 11.51 10.65 14.65
N PRO A 89 11.55 9.30 14.77
CA PRO A 89 10.57 8.39 14.16
C PRO A 89 9.14 8.61 14.69
N ALA A 90 8.99 9.36 15.79
CA ALA A 90 7.71 9.70 16.37
C ALA A 90 6.91 10.72 15.55
N ARG A 91 7.54 11.55 14.70
CA ARG A 91 6.84 12.74 14.14
C ARG A 91 5.90 12.47 12.97
N CYS A 92 5.91 11.28 12.37
CA CYS A 92 5.03 10.93 11.24
C CYS A 92 4.86 9.41 11.09
N SER A 93 4.56 8.67 12.17
CA SER A 93 4.28 7.23 12.04
C SER A 93 2.91 7.05 11.36
N TYR A 94 2.92 6.72 10.07
CA TYR A 94 1.70 6.46 9.28
C TYR A 94 1.03 5.13 9.67
N GLY A 95 1.04 4.76 10.96
CA GLY A 95 0.73 3.41 11.46
C GLY A 95 1.89 2.42 11.32
N LEU A 96 3.00 2.87 10.73
CA LEU A 96 4.23 2.12 10.48
C LEU A 96 5.16 2.23 11.70
N VAL A 97 4.92 1.40 12.71
CA VAL A 97 5.83 1.29 13.87
C VAL A 97 7.04 0.44 13.44
N ASP A 98 8.25 0.90 13.75
CA ASP A 98 9.54 0.23 13.48
C ASP A 98 10.02 0.11 12.03
N THR A 99 9.41 0.82 11.06
CA THR A 99 9.92 0.86 9.67
C THR A 99 10.34 2.26 9.26
N LYS A 100 11.57 2.41 8.75
CA LYS A 100 12.13 3.67 8.21
C LYS A 100 11.56 4.05 6.83
N VAL A 101 10.26 3.85 6.61
CA VAL A 101 9.64 4.12 5.31
C VAL A 101 8.38 4.96 5.47
N LEU A 102 8.16 5.88 4.54
CA LEU A 102 6.98 6.73 4.48
C LEU A 102 6.20 6.43 3.19
N PRO A 103 4.86 6.47 3.20
CA PRO A 103 4.08 6.40 1.97
C PRO A 103 4.34 7.64 1.12
N ALA A 104 4.58 7.46 -0.18
CA ALA A 104 5.01 8.52 -1.10
C ALA A 104 4.01 9.68 -1.27
N LEU A 105 2.75 9.49 -0.89
CA LEU A 105 1.66 10.46 -1.05
C LEU A 105 1.27 11.19 0.26
N GLY A 106 1.94 10.87 1.37
CA GLY A 106 1.78 11.57 2.66
C GLY A 106 0.36 11.54 3.26
N MET A 107 0.11 12.47 4.20
CA MET A 107 -1.13 12.51 5.01
C MET A 107 -2.39 12.81 4.19
N ALA A 108 -2.27 13.65 3.15
CA ALA A 108 -3.39 14.01 2.31
C ALA A 108 -4.05 12.79 1.66
N TRP A 109 -3.25 11.80 1.27
CA TRP A 109 -3.74 10.52 0.77
C TRP A 109 -4.11 9.54 1.88
N ALA A 110 -3.31 9.46 2.95
CA ALA A 110 -3.50 8.48 4.02
C ALA A 110 -4.88 8.58 4.69
N HIS A 111 -5.49 9.76 4.72
CA HIS A 111 -6.82 9.98 5.28
C HIS A 111 -7.98 9.64 4.33
N GLN A 112 -7.72 9.40 3.04
CA GLN A 112 -8.76 9.14 2.03
C GLN A 112 -9.01 7.65 1.80
N VAL A 113 -8.25 6.78 2.46
CA VAL A 113 -8.29 5.33 2.26
C VAL A 113 -8.81 4.61 3.50
N LEU A 114 -9.69 3.63 3.28
CA LEU A 114 -10.32 2.86 4.36
C LEU A 114 -9.36 1.84 4.99
N VAL A 115 -8.55 1.19 4.15
CA VAL A 115 -7.61 0.14 4.55
C VAL A 115 -6.25 0.45 3.93
N ARG A 116 -5.19 0.34 4.75
CA ARG A 116 -3.79 0.45 4.31
C ARG A 116 -3.08 -0.85 4.66
N LEU A 117 -2.59 -1.52 3.61
CA LEU A 117 -1.79 -2.72 3.71
C LEU A 117 -0.34 -2.39 3.35
N MET A 118 0.61 -3.02 4.04
CA MET A 118 2.02 -2.93 3.73
C MET A 118 2.54 -4.30 3.33
N LEU A 119 3.17 -4.38 2.16
CA LEU A 119 3.85 -5.58 1.69
C LEU A 119 5.37 -5.34 1.78
N ARG A 120 6.06 -6.14 2.60
CA ARG A 120 7.52 -6.09 2.77
C ARG A 120 8.19 -7.39 2.37
N ARG A 121 9.31 -7.32 1.68
CA ARG A 121 10.20 -8.49 1.48
C ARG A 121 10.88 -8.81 2.80
N LEU A 122 10.89 -10.08 3.19
CA LEU A 122 11.63 -10.55 4.35
C LEU A 122 13.03 -10.95 3.90
N ALA A 123 14.05 -10.36 4.52
CA ALA A 123 15.43 -10.77 4.29
C ALA A 123 15.65 -12.11 5.02
N GLY A 124 15.78 -13.18 4.26
CA GLY A 124 16.12 -14.51 4.77
C GLY A 124 16.81 -15.28 3.65
N ARG A 125 18.12 -15.48 3.77
CA ARG A 125 18.86 -16.41 2.91
C ARG A 125 18.32 -17.80 3.21
N SER A 126 17.74 -18.45 2.22
CA SER A 126 17.48 -19.88 2.31
C SER A 126 18.83 -20.59 2.38
N GLU A 127 19.22 -21.12 3.54
CA GLU A 127 20.41 -21.99 3.65
C GLU A 127 20.19 -23.37 3.03
N THR A 128 18.96 -23.65 2.59
CA THR A 128 18.64 -24.79 1.75
C THR A 128 18.42 -24.26 0.33
N GLY A 129 19.19 -24.76 -0.63
CA GLY A 129 19.26 -24.30 -2.03
C GLY A 129 17.99 -24.50 -2.86
N ASP A 130 16.82 -24.44 -2.23
CA ASP A 130 15.54 -24.43 -2.92
C ASP A 130 15.18 -22.98 -3.25
N SER A 131 15.00 -22.72 -4.55
CA SER A 131 14.65 -21.43 -5.13
C SER A 131 13.21 -20.99 -4.79
N SER A 132 12.78 -21.19 -3.54
CA SER A 132 11.46 -20.79 -3.06
C SER A 132 11.45 -19.28 -2.91
N GLY A 133 10.86 -18.59 -3.89
CA GLY A 133 10.86 -17.14 -4.04
C GLY A 133 10.70 -16.36 -2.73
N ASP A 134 11.44 -15.25 -2.62
CA ASP A 134 11.53 -14.39 -1.45
C ASP A 134 10.20 -14.25 -0.70
N ALA A 135 10.21 -14.72 0.56
CA ALA A 135 9.09 -14.55 1.46
C ALA A 135 8.77 -13.06 1.65
N ARG A 136 7.49 -12.75 1.69
CA ARG A 136 6.95 -11.41 1.90
C ARG A 136 5.95 -11.45 3.04
N LYS A 137 5.88 -10.36 3.80
CA LYS A 137 4.86 -10.16 4.82
C LYS A 137 3.89 -9.09 4.32
N LEU A 138 2.60 -9.42 4.29
CA LEU A 138 1.52 -8.48 4.04
C LEU A 138 0.82 -8.19 5.37
N GLU A 139 0.81 -6.93 5.81
CA GLU A 139 0.27 -6.54 7.11
C GLU A 139 -0.72 -5.39 7.03
N VAL A 140 -1.73 -5.42 7.91
CA VAL A 140 -2.69 -4.33 8.09
C VAL A 140 -2.01 -3.23 8.92
N VAL A 141 -1.65 -2.13 8.26
CA VAL A 141 -1.08 -0.94 8.90
C VAL A 141 -2.18 -0.05 9.47
N PHE A 142 -3.31 0.00 8.78
CA PHE A 142 -4.49 0.73 9.22
C PHE A 142 -5.76 0.13 8.64
N ALA A 143 -6.73 -0.13 9.49
CA ALA A 143 -8.12 -0.37 9.12
C ALA A 143 -8.95 -0.18 10.40
N PRO A 144 -9.99 0.68 10.41
CA PRO A 144 -10.76 0.94 11.62
C PRO A 144 -11.58 -0.27 12.10
N HIS A 145 -11.83 -1.24 11.23
CA HIS A 145 -12.68 -2.40 11.47
C HIS A 145 -11.90 -3.73 11.55
N LEU A 146 -10.57 -3.72 11.40
CA LEU A 146 -9.74 -4.92 11.46
C LEU A 146 -8.72 -4.84 12.59
N PRO A 147 -8.40 -5.96 13.26
CA PRO A 147 -7.27 -6.02 14.16
C PRO A 147 -5.95 -5.84 13.40
N LYS A 148 -4.88 -5.53 14.13
CA LYS A 148 -3.53 -5.64 13.59
C LYS A 148 -3.26 -7.12 13.27
N ALA A 149 -3.19 -7.43 11.99
CA ALA A 149 -2.99 -8.78 11.49
C ALA A 149 -2.01 -8.78 10.31
N PHE A 150 -1.40 -9.93 10.05
CA PHE A 150 -0.53 -10.12 8.91
C PHE A 150 -0.59 -11.56 8.39
N CYS A 151 -0.19 -11.73 7.14
CA CYS A 151 0.08 -13.04 6.57
C CYS A 151 1.45 -13.03 5.87
N LEU A 152 1.97 -14.23 5.63
CA LEU A 152 3.16 -14.42 4.83
C LEU A 152 2.76 -14.93 3.45
N CYS A 153 3.47 -14.49 2.42
CA CYS A 153 3.27 -14.94 1.06
C CYS A 153 4.58 -15.01 0.28
N THR A 154 4.57 -15.74 -0.82
CA THR A 154 5.63 -15.78 -1.83
C THR A 154 5.04 -15.41 -3.18
N VAL A 155 5.88 -14.90 -4.08
CA VAL A 155 5.51 -14.59 -5.47
C VAL A 155 6.21 -15.61 -6.35
N ARG A 156 5.42 -16.45 -7.01
CA ARG A 156 5.87 -17.48 -7.96
C ARG A 156 5.34 -17.15 -9.35
N GLU A 157 5.70 -17.98 -10.33
CA GLU A 157 5.22 -17.83 -11.71
C GLU A 157 3.69 -17.94 -11.79
N GLU A 158 3.07 -18.76 -10.93
CA GLU A 158 1.60 -18.88 -10.84
C GLU A 158 0.92 -17.72 -10.08
N GLY A 159 1.70 -16.76 -9.57
CA GLY A 159 1.21 -15.61 -8.80
C GLY A 159 1.52 -15.67 -7.31
N VAL A 160 0.66 -15.01 -6.51
CA VAL A 160 0.86 -14.86 -5.06
C VAL A 160 0.30 -16.06 -4.31
N LYS A 161 1.13 -16.73 -3.51
CA LYS A 161 0.72 -17.86 -2.65
C LYS A 161 0.99 -17.57 -1.19
N GLY A 162 0.01 -17.83 -0.32
CA GLY A 162 0.20 -17.77 1.13
C GLY A 162 1.14 -18.87 1.60
N ILE A 163 1.96 -18.57 2.61
CA ILE A 163 2.78 -19.57 3.31
C ILE A 163 2.33 -19.65 4.78
N PRO A 164 2.33 -20.84 5.39
CA PRO A 164 2.01 -21.00 6.80
C PRO A 164 2.93 -20.13 7.66
N LEU A 165 2.38 -19.59 8.75
CA LEU A 165 3.23 -19.02 9.79
C LEU A 165 4.02 -20.17 10.43
N PRO A 166 5.33 -20.00 10.70
CA PRO A 166 6.04 -20.98 11.49
C PRO A 166 5.34 -21.10 12.85
N ASP A 167 5.16 -22.33 13.32
CA ASP A 167 4.60 -22.56 14.65
C ASP A 167 5.43 -21.77 15.67
N PRO A 168 4.78 -21.13 16.67
CA PRO A 168 5.52 -20.51 17.76
C PRO A 168 6.40 -21.60 18.38
N SER A 169 7.72 -21.43 18.28
CA SER A 169 8.65 -22.33 18.93
C SER A 169 8.28 -22.43 20.40
N PRO A 170 8.21 -23.64 20.98
CA PRO A 170 7.92 -23.79 22.40
C PRO A 170 8.94 -22.95 23.20
N PRO A 171 8.52 -22.30 24.29
CA PRO A 171 9.42 -21.47 25.08
C PRO A 171 10.65 -22.31 25.46
N GLN A 172 11.82 -21.82 25.07
CA GLN A 172 13.08 -22.42 25.48
C GLN A 172 13.17 -22.24 27.00
N HIS A 173 12.92 -23.32 27.75
CA HIS A 173 13.20 -23.36 29.17
C HIS A 173 14.71 -23.13 29.34
N LEU A 174 15.09 -21.94 29.83
CA LEU A 174 16.44 -21.73 30.35
C LEU A 174 16.64 -22.77 31.48
N PRO A 175 17.72 -23.57 31.47
CA PRO A 175 18.01 -24.42 32.61
C PRO A 175 18.21 -23.52 33.83
N LEU A 176 17.40 -23.77 34.86
CA LEU A 176 17.58 -23.17 36.18
C LEU A 176 19.02 -23.48 36.62
N GLY A 177 19.84 -22.43 36.70
CA GLY A 177 21.18 -22.52 37.24
C GLY A 177 21.10 -23.15 38.62
N VAL A 178 21.80 -24.27 38.78
CA VAL A 178 22.09 -24.90 40.06
C VAL A 178 22.86 -23.87 40.89
N GLN A 179 22.30 -23.51 42.06
CA GLN A 179 23.00 -22.73 43.07
C GLN A 179 24.09 -23.57 43.74
#